data_AF-A0A1Q7JQ84-F1
#
_entry.id   AF-A0A1Q7JQ84-F1
#
_cell.length_a   1.000
_cell.length_b   1.000
_cell.length_c   1.000
_cell.angle_alpha   90.00
_cell.angle_beta   90.00
_cell.angle_gamma   90.00
#
_symmetry.space_group_name_H-M   'P 1'
#
loop_
_entity.id
_entity.type
_entity.pdbx_description
1 polymer ?
#
loop_
_entity_poly.entity_id
_entity_poly.type
_entity_poly.pdbx_seq_one_letter_code
_entity_poly.pdbx_strand_id
1 'polypeptide(L)'
;MMPHRQEESIPSNGAVAPAVLCDHVAAPRGSFGVNHSAKEGSHMLGFLFNLVSRRRLRFLGSLCFVGLTALALVKCSSSDPSAQNQAQIGVETSQFSVVVENKTGTPLVDVEVAIVPVGGATQFTKVAGRLENGEKREFALGSFFGRDGTTFSLRVVRPKTVRVTGKDLNNKTVQVDVPWK
;
A
#
# COMPACT_ATOMS: atom_id res chain seq x y z
N MET A 1 -47.70 28.18 -38.55
CA MET A 1 -46.28 27.93 -38.87
C MET A 1 -45.76 26.90 -37.89
N MET A 2 -45.71 25.64 -38.31
CA MET A 2 -45.20 24.51 -37.52
C MET A 2 -43.83 24.10 -38.09
N PRO A 3 -42.79 23.88 -37.27
CA PRO A 3 -41.53 23.40 -37.77
C PRO A 3 -41.58 21.89 -38.06
N HIS A 4 -41.06 21.53 -39.23
CA HIS A 4 -40.90 20.17 -39.71
C HIS A 4 -39.98 19.35 -38.78
N ARG A 5 -40.48 18.19 -38.37
CA ARG A 5 -39.77 17.13 -37.65
C ARG A 5 -39.01 16.28 -38.68
N GLN A 6 -37.69 16.37 -38.70
CA GLN A 6 -36.83 15.45 -39.47
C GLN A 6 -36.65 14.15 -38.68
N GLU A 7 -37.09 13.03 -39.27
CA GLU A 7 -36.70 11.69 -38.86
C GLU A 7 -35.29 11.41 -39.38
N GLU A 8 -34.34 11.24 -38.47
CA GLU A 8 -33.00 10.73 -38.78
C GLU A 8 -32.97 9.24 -38.47
N SER A 9 -32.76 8.46 -39.51
CA SER A 9 -32.66 7.00 -39.53
C SER A 9 -31.36 6.53 -38.86
N ILE A 10 -31.49 5.72 -37.81
CA ILE A 10 -30.37 5.03 -37.15
C ILE A 10 -30.13 3.68 -37.85
N PRO A 11 -28.94 3.41 -38.42
CA PRO A 11 -28.59 2.05 -38.80
C PRO A 11 -28.16 1.23 -37.58
N SER A 12 -28.91 0.16 -37.36
CA SER A 12 -28.60 -1.00 -36.52
C SER A 12 -27.28 -1.65 -36.96
N ASN A 13 -26.29 -1.70 -36.07
CA ASN A 13 -25.18 -2.64 -36.18
C ASN A 13 -25.15 -3.54 -34.96
N GLY A 14 -25.23 -4.84 -35.26
CA GLY A 14 -25.44 -5.92 -34.35
C GLY A 14 -24.26 -6.22 -33.44
N ALA A 15 -24.63 -6.96 -32.40
CA ALA A 15 -23.80 -7.57 -31.38
C ALA A 15 -22.64 -8.39 -31.94
N VAL A 16 -21.50 -8.36 -31.24
CA VAL A 16 -20.71 -9.55 -30.95
C VAL A 16 -20.16 -9.43 -29.53
N ALA A 17 -20.70 -10.24 -28.62
CA ALA A 17 -20.11 -10.50 -27.31
C ALA A 17 -19.01 -11.56 -27.47
N PRO A 18 -17.79 -11.35 -26.93
CA PRO A 18 -16.87 -12.46 -26.72
C PRO A 18 -17.15 -13.15 -25.38
N ALA A 19 -17.19 -14.47 -25.48
CA ALA A 19 -17.50 -15.43 -24.44
C ALA A 19 -16.61 -15.32 -23.20
N VAL A 20 -17.24 -15.50 -22.05
CA VAL A 20 -16.61 -15.82 -20.76
C VAL A 20 -16.02 -17.23 -20.88
N LEU A 21 -14.70 -17.33 -20.89
CA LEU A 21 -13.98 -18.59 -20.71
C LEU A 21 -13.59 -18.71 -19.24
N CYS A 22 -14.35 -19.51 -18.50
CA CYS A 22 -13.99 -19.96 -17.16
C CYS A 22 -12.98 -21.11 -17.30
N ASP A 23 -11.69 -20.81 -17.12
CA ASP A 23 -10.69 -21.87 -16.89
C ASP A 23 -10.50 -22.07 -15.38
N HIS A 24 -11.07 -23.17 -14.91
CA HIS A 24 -10.71 -23.86 -13.68
C HIS A 24 -9.31 -24.45 -13.84
N VAL A 25 -8.30 -23.87 -13.18
CA VAL A 25 -6.99 -24.53 -13.02
C VAL A 25 -6.81 -24.96 -11.57
N ALA A 26 -6.57 -26.26 -11.46
CA ALA A 26 -6.55 -27.08 -10.26
C ALA A 26 -5.43 -26.70 -9.27
N ALA A 27 -5.77 -26.81 -7.99
CA ALA A 27 -4.83 -26.85 -6.89
C ALA A 27 -4.03 -28.17 -6.91
N PRO A 28 -2.69 -28.16 -6.80
CA PRO A 28 -1.94 -29.35 -6.48
C PRO A 28 -2.01 -29.67 -4.99
N ARG A 29 -2.53 -30.86 -4.69
CA ARG A 29 -2.34 -31.58 -3.43
C ARG A 29 -0.86 -31.89 -3.25
N GLY A 30 -0.25 -31.38 -2.17
CA GLY A 30 1.04 -31.82 -1.68
C GLY A 30 0.87 -32.44 -0.29
N SER A 31 0.78 -33.78 -0.25
CA SER A 31 0.77 -34.62 0.95
C SER A 31 2.13 -35.28 1.07
N PHE A 32 2.86 -35.03 2.16
CA PHE A 32 3.93 -35.87 2.71
C PHE A 32 3.94 -35.59 4.22
N GLY A 33 3.56 -36.53 5.08
CA GLY A 33 4.42 -37.64 5.52
C GLY A 33 5.04 -37.23 6.86
N VAL A 34 4.33 -37.43 7.98
CA VAL A 34 4.60 -38.49 8.98
C VAL A 34 6.08 -38.60 9.35
N ASN A 35 6.41 -38.26 10.59
CA ASN A 35 7.10 -39.19 11.50
C ASN A 35 6.93 -38.79 12.97
N HIS A 36 6.64 -39.83 13.74
CA HIS A 36 6.52 -39.91 15.19
C HIS A 36 7.82 -39.50 15.90
N SER A 37 7.72 -38.95 17.12
CA SER A 37 8.37 -39.58 18.29
C SER A 37 7.97 -38.88 19.59
N ALA A 38 7.72 -39.72 20.58
CA ALA A 38 7.23 -39.43 21.92
C ALA A 38 8.24 -38.65 22.78
N LYS A 39 7.75 -37.90 23.77
CA LYS A 39 7.99 -38.27 25.17
C LYS A 39 7.04 -37.59 26.14
N GLU A 40 6.38 -38.47 26.87
CA GLU A 40 5.54 -38.31 28.04
C GLU A 40 6.39 -37.99 29.28
N GLY A 41 5.77 -37.29 30.24
CA GLY A 41 6.18 -37.31 31.65
C GLY A 41 7.01 -36.12 32.13
N SER A 42 6.38 -35.21 32.88
CA SER A 42 6.35 -35.34 34.35
C SER A 42 5.93 -34.03 35.02
N HIS A 43 4.94 -34.16 35.88
CA HIS A 43 4.66 -33.24 36.98
C HIS A 43 5.91 -32.99 37.82
N MET A 44 6.12 -31.76 38.30
CA MET A 44 6.46 -31.53 39.70
C MET A 44 6.09 -30.10 40.15
N LEU A 45 5.46 -30.09 41.32
CA LEU A 45 5.02 -28.98 42.17
C LEU A 45 6.19 -28.29 42.88
N GLY A 46 5.97 -27.04 43.28
CA GLY A 46 6.75 -26.31 44.29
C GLY A 46 8.00 -25.64 43.69
N PHE A 47 8.34 -24.39 43.96
CA PHE A 47 8.35 -23.71 45.25
C PHE A 47 8.11 -22.20 45.07
N LEU A 48 7.28 -21.64 45.94
CA LEU A 48 7.16 -20.21 46.18
C LEU A 48 8.43 -19.73 46.92
N PHE A 49 9.25 -18.91 46.28
CA PHE A 49 10.30 -18.15 46.97
C PHE A 49 9.88 -16.69 47.08
N ASN A 50 9.45 -16.32 48.29
CA ASN A 50 9.48 -14.95 48.78
C ASN A 50 10.95 -14.52 48.89
N LEU A 51 11.34 -13.40 48.26
CA LEU A 51 12.52 -12.65 48.68
C LEU A 51 12.17 -11.17 48.86
N VAL A 52 11.68 -10.88 50.05
CA VAL A 52 12.01 -9.65 50.76
C VAL A 52 13.51 -9.73 51.12
N SER A 53 14.33 -8.81 50.62
CA SER A 53 15.13 -7.92 51.46
C SER A 53 16.25 -7.25 50.67
N ARG A 54 16.35 -5.95 50.91
CA ARG A 54 17.30 -5.01 50.37
C ARG A 54 18.64 -5.12 51.13
N ARG A 55 19.70 -4.58 50.50
CA ARG A 55 21.03 -4.23 51.06
C ARG A 55 21.98 -5.45 51.14
N ARG A 56 23.24 -5.46 50.70
CA ARG A 56 24.26 -4.41 50.60
C ARG A 56 25.31 -4.70 49.52
N LEU A 57 25.71 -3.61 48.88
CA LEU A 57 26.97 -3.30 48.21
C LEU A 57 28.23 -3.76 48.98
N ARG A 58 29.17 -4.49 48.34
CA ARG A 58 30.66 -4.40 48.39
C ARG A 58 31.23 -5.24 47.22
N PHE A 59 31.79 -4.62 46.18
CA PHE A 59 33.23 -4.36 45.93
C PHE A 59 34.13 -5.60 45.79
N LEU A 60 34.97 -5.54 44.74
CA LEU A 60 36.12 -6.39 44.37
C LEU A 60 35.82 -7.69 43.60
N GLY A 61 36.25 -7.70 42.35
CA GLY A 61 36.30 -8.89 41.49
C GLY A 61 36.89 -8.59 40.13
N SER A 62 38.08 -7.97 40.11
CA SER A 62 38.94 -7.92 38.92
C SER A 62 39.29 -9.34 38.47
N LEU A 63 38.97 -9.71 37.24
CA LEU A 63 39.77 -10.63 36.42
C LEU A 63 39.28 -10.65 34.96
N CYS A 64 40.25 -10.47 34.08
CA CYS A 64 40.16 -10.32 32.64
C CYS A 64 39.40 -11.45 31.94
N PHE A 65 38.47 -11.10 31.05
CA PHE A 65 38.26 -11.86 29.83
C PHE A 65 38.39 -10.91 28.64
N VAL A 66 39.55 -11.01 27.99
CA VAL A 66 39.78 -10.53 26.63
C VAL A 66 38.92 -11.41 25.72
N GLY A 67 37.74 -10.90 25.36
CA GLY A 67 36.83 -11.52 24.41
C GLY A 67 36.58 -10.55 23.26
N LEU A 68 37.26 -10.80 22.16
CA LEU A 68 37.17 -10.06 20.89
C LEU A 68 35.74 -10.19 20.31
N THR A 69 34.79 -9.35 20.74
CA THR A 69 33.45 -9.32 20.15
C THR A 69 33.45 -8.48 18.89
N ALA A 70 33.42 -9.21 17.77
CA ALA A 70 33.30 -8.70 16.42
C ALA A 70 32.13 -7.72 16.24
N LEU A 71 32.39 -6.72 15.38
CA LEU A 71 31.45 -5.77 14.82
C LEU A 71 30.13 -6.44 14.38
N ALA A 72 29.02 -5.96 14.90
CA ALA A 72 27.72 -6.08 14.25
C ALA A 72 26.91 -4.78 14.46
N LEU A 73 27.42 -3.67 13.93
CA LEU A 73 26.60 -2.50 13.63
C LEU A 73 26.23 -2.53 12.14
N VAL A 74 25.40 -3.50 11.73
CA VAL A 74 24.69 -3.38 10.44
C VAL A 74 23.25 -2.97 10.74
N LYS A 75 23.15 -1.66 10.98
CA LYS A 75 22.15 -0.74 10.44
C LYS A 75 20.98 -1.47 9.75
N CYS A 76 19.92 -1.72 10.51
CA CYS A 76 18.58 -1.94 9.97
C CYS A 76 18.14 -0.62 9.32
N SER A 77 18.57 -0.39 8.08
CA SER A 77 18.04 0.68 7.25
C SER A 77 16.77 0.14 6.63
N SER A 78 15.66 0.22 7.38
CA SER A 78 14.34 0.29 6.76
C SER A 78 14.30 1.60 5.98
N SER A 79 14.87 1.59 4.78
CA SER A 79 14.65 2.64 3.80
C SER A 79 13.18 2.52 3.40
N ASP A 80 12.32 3.31 4.04
CA ASP A 80 10.97 3.53 3.57
C ASP A 80 11.07 4.12 2.16
N PRO A 81 10.72 3.37 1.10
CA PRO A 81 10.83 3.84 -0.28
C PRO A 81 9.95 5.07 -0.54
N SER A 82 8.97 5.31 0.34
CA SER A 82 8.07 6.45 0.32
C SER A 82 8.77 7.79 0.61
N ALA A 83 9.76 7.84 1.51
CA ALA A 83 10.41 9.10 1.88
C ALA A 83 11.30 9.65 0.74
N GLN A 84 11.94 8.78 -0.03
CA GLN A 84 12.81 9.17 -1.15
C GLN A 84 12.03 9.51 -2.42
N ASN A 85 10.87 8.86 -2.64
CA ASN A 85 10.03 9.14 -3.81
C ASN A 85 9.12 10.37 -3.62
N GLN A 86 8.83 10.81 -2.40
CA GLN A 86 8.08 12.05 -2.14
C GLN A 86 8.71 13.30 -2.79
N ALA A 87 10.03 13.29 -3.02
CA ALA A 87 10.70 14.36 -3.76
C ALA A 87 10.39 14.35 -5.27
N GLN A 88 9.96 13.20 -5.82
CA GLN A 88 9.82 12.97 -7.26
C GLN A 88 8.39 13.16 -7.76
N ILE A 89 7.37 13.08 -6.90
CA ILE A 89 5.98 13.38 -7.25
C ILE A 89 5.43 14.36 -6.22
N GLY A 90 5.06 15.56 -6.68
CA GLY A 90 4.37 16.54 -5.86
C GLY A 90 2.90 16.15 -5.71
N VAL A 91 2.38 16.18 -4.48
CA VAL A 91 0.96 15.97 -4.20
C VAL A 91 0.48 17.09 -3.30
N GLU A 92 -0.55 17.80 -3.75
CA GLU A 92 -1.24 18.82 -2.98
C GLU A 92 -2.70 18.39 -2.79
N THR A 93 -3.17 18.38 -1.55
CA THR A 93 -4.54 18.03 -1.20
C THR A 93 -5.32 19.28 -0.80
N SER A 94 -6.56 19.38 -1.25
CA SER A 94 -7.51 20.41 -0.85
C SER A 94 -8.85 19.79 -0.43
N GLN A 95 -9.79 20.63 -0.01
CA GLN A 95 -11.15 20.18 0.32
C GLN A 95 -11.96 19.76 -0.92
N PHE A 96 -11.50 20.09 -2.14
CA PHE A 96 -12.26 19.87 -3.38
C PHE A 96 -11.49 19.07 -4.43
N SER A 97 -10.17 18.95 -4.30
CA SER A 97 -9.32 18.29 -5.29
C SER A 97 -8.02 17.72 -4.72
N VAL A 98 -7.42 16.84 -5.52
CA VAL A 98 -6.05 16.36 -5.36
C VAL A 98 -5.28 16.80 -6.60
N VAL A 99 -4.19 17.54 -6.42
CA VAL A 99 -3.30 17.95 -7.50
C VAL A 99 -2.04 17.09 -7.45
N VAL A 100 -1.67 16.53 -8.59
CA VAL A 100 -0.47 15.71 -8.75
C VAL A 100 0.46 16.37 -9.76
N GLU A 101 1.74 16.49 -9.39
CA GLU A 101 2.80 17.07 -10.21
C GLU A 101 3.90 16.03 -10.42
N ASN A 102 4.29 15.79 -11.67
CA ASN A 102 5.45 14.95 -11.96
C ASN A 102 6.75 15.74 -11.85
N LYS A 103 7.60 15.40 -10.87
CA LYS A 103 8.94 15.98 -10.66
C LYS A 103 10.06 14.95 -10.86
N THR A 104 9.76 13.82 -11.52
CA THR A 104 10.72 12.72 -11.69
C THR A 104 11.82 13.03 -12.71
N GLY A 105 11.64 14.04 -13.56
CA GLY A 105 12.53 14.33 -14.68
C GLY A 105 12.20 13.57 -15.97
N THR A 106 11.26 12.61 -15.92
CA THR A 106 10.84 11.80 -17.07
C THR A 106 9.32 11.68 -17.13
N PRO A 107 8.71 11.42 -18.30
CA PRO A 107 7.28 11.12 -18.39
C PRO A 107 6.92 9.88 -17.56
N LEU A 108 5.78 9.96 -16.85
CA LEU A 108 5.18 8.82 -16.17
C LEU A 108 4.01 8.27 -16.97
N VAL A 109 3.91 6.95 -17.07
CA VAL A 109 2.81 6.21 -17.68
C VAL A 109 2.09 5.38 -16.63
N ASP A 110 0.89 4.90 -16.95
CA ASP A 110 0.03 4.13 -16.03
C ASP A 110 -0.16 4.81 -14.67
N VAL A 111 -0.29 6.14 -14.67
CA VAL A 111 -0.44 6.92 -13.45
C VAL A 111 -1.82 6.70 -12.87
N GLU A 112 -1.85 6.28 -11.61
CA GLU A 112 -3.04 6.09 -10.79
C GLU A 112 -2.89 6.85 -9.48
N VAL A 113 -3.97 7.53 -9.09
CA VAL A 113 -4.08 8.26 -7.83
C VAL A 113 -5.12 7.55 -6.99
N ALA A 114 -4.75 7.19 -5.76
CA ALA A 114 -5.59 6.48 -4.82
C ALA A 114 -5.69 7.25 -3.49
N ILE A 115 -6.90 7.47 -3.01
CA ILE A 115 -7.16 7.98 -1.66
C ILE A 115 -7.35 6.77 -0.75
N VAL A 116 -6.47 6.65 0.25
CA VAL A 116 -6.48 5.57 1.23
C VAL A 116 -7.14 6.08 2.51
N PRO A 117 -8.31 5.55 2.92
CA PRO A 117 -8.97 5.97 4.14
C PRO A 117 -8.28 5.46 5.42
N VAL A 118 -8.63 6.07 6.54
CA VAL A 118 -8.32 5.50 7.87
C VAL A 118 -9.14 4.23 8.10
N GLY A 119 -8.61 3.28 8.87
CA GLY A 119 -9.38 2.10 9.32
C GLY A 119 -9.56 0.98 8.29
N GLY A 120 -8.83 1.00 7.17
CA GLY A 120 -8.82 -0.12 6.21
C GLY A 120 -10.06 -0.20 5.31
N ALA A 121 -10.83 0.88 5.20
CA ALA A 121 -11.92 0.97 4.23
C ALA A 121 -11.40 0.92 2.78
N THR A 122 -12.30 0.69 1.84
CA THR A 122 -12.02 0.62 0.39
C THR A 122 -11.22 1.84 -0.09
N GLN A 123 -10.18 1.61 -0.89
CA GLN A 123 -9.43 2.68 -1.54
C GLN A 123 -10.25 3.27 -2.67
N PHE A 124 -10.17 4.59 -2.85
CA PHE A 124 -10.86 5.30 -3.91
C PHE A 124 -9.85 5.72 -4.97
N THR A 125 -10.00 5.25 -6.20
CA THR A 125 -8.97 5.39 -7.23
C THR A 125 -9.44 6.24 -8.40
N LYS A 126 -8.47 6.88 -9.05
CA LYS A 126 -8.64 7.63 -10.29
C LYS A 126 -7.40 7.42 -11.17
N VAL A 127 -7.62 6.93 -12.39
CA VAL A 127 -6.57 6.79 -13.39
C VAL A 127 -6.31 8.16 -14.03
N ALA A 128 -5.06 8.59 -13.98
CA ALA A 128 -4.56 9.77 -14.66
C ALA A 128 -4.02 9.43 -16.07
N GLY A 129 -3.54 8.20 -16.29
CA GLY A 129 -2.98 7.76 -17.56
C GLY A 129 -1.52 8.16 -17.69
N ARG A 130 -1.21 9.17 -18.50
CA ARG A 130 0.16 9.64 -18.71
C ARG A 130 0.35 11.05 -18.15
N LEU A 131 1.50 11.33 -17.54
CA LEU A 131 1.84 12.63 -16.96
C LEU A 131 3.25 13.04 -17.40
N GLU A 132 3.36 14.12 -18.18
CA GLU A 132 4.64 14.62 -18.69
C GLU A 132 5.51 15.22 -17.57
N ASN A 133 6.81 15.39 -17.82
CA ASN A 133 7.70 15.98 -16.83
C ASN A 133 7.31 17.45 -16.53
N GLY A 134 7.11 17.77 -15.25
CA GLY A 134 6.62 19.08 -14.81
C GLY A 134 5.12 19.29 -15.01
N GLU A 135 4.39 18.32 -15.56
CA GLU A 135 2.95 18.43 -15.75
C GLU A 135 2.23 18.35 -14.40
N LYS A 136 1.28 19.27 -14.21
CA LYS A 136 0.33 19.28 -13.09
C LYS A 136 -1.04 18.84 -13.58
N ARG A 137 -1.66 17.90 -12.87
CA ARG A 137 -3.03 17.48 -13.13
C ARG A 137 -3.86 17.53 -11.86
N GLU A 138 -5.01 18.17 -11.96
CA GLU A 138 -5.98 18.29 -10.89
C GLU A 138 -7.09 17.25 -11.04
N PHE A 139 -7.42 16.58 -9.94
CA PHE A 139 -8.51 15.60 -9.86
C PHE A 139 -9.53 16.06 -8.83
N ALA A 140 -10.77 16.27 -9.26
CA ALA A 140 -11.87 16.55 -8.34
C ALA A 140 -12.12 15.35 -7.41
N LEU A 141 -12.47 15.58 -6.14
CA LEU A 141 -12.73 14.49 -5.19
C LEU A 141 -13.86 13.56 -5.64
N GLY A 142 -14.89 14.11 -6.28
CA GLY A 142 -15.99 13.32 -6.84
C GLY A 142 -15.62 12.45 -8.04
N SER A 143 -14.38 12.53 -8.54
CA SER A 143 -13.89 11.69 -9.63
C SER A 143 -13.18 10.42 -9.15
N PHE A 144 -13.03 10.24 -7.83
CA PHE A 144 -12.46 9.05 -7.23
C PHE A 144 -13.56 8.06 -6.88
N PHE A 145 -13.37 6.80 -7.25
CA PHE A 145 -14.36 5.75 -7.07
C PHE A 145 -13.79 4.57 -6.28
N GLY A 146 -14.59 4.04 -5.37
CA GLY A 146 -14.33 2.77 -4.72
C GLY A 146 -14.49 1.61 -5.69
N ARG A 147 -14.09 0.41 -5.26
CA ARG A 147 -14.23 -0.83 -6.04
C ARG A 147 -15.67 -1.13 -6.45
N ASP A 148 -16.62 -0.69 -5.66
CA ASP A 148 -18.07 -0.83 -5.83
C ASP A 148 -18.69 0.29 -6.68
N GLY A 149 -17.88 1.24 -7.18
CA GLY A 149 -18.36 2.42 -7.89
C GLY A 149 -18.82 3.57 -6.99
N THR A 150 -18.73 3.40 -5.66
CA THR A 150 -19.10 4.47 -4.72
C THR A 150 -18.15 5.66 -4.88
N THR A 151 -18.72 6.85 -5.05
CA THR A 151 -17.93 8.08 -5.15
C THR A 151 -17.36 8.49 -3.81
N PHE A 152 -16.09 8.94 -3.80
CA PHE A 152 -15.44 9.45 -2.61
C PHE A 152 -16.11 10.75 -2.11
N SER A 153 -16.28 10.86 -0.80
CA SER A 153 -16.77 12.07 -0.14
C SER A 153 -16.16 12.22 1.26
N LEU A 154 -15.58 13.40 1.52
CA LEU A 154 -15.01 13.76 2.82
C LEU A 154 -16.04 13.75 3.97
N ARG A 155 -17.35 13.79 3.64
CA ARG A 155 -18.42 13.73 4.64
C ARG A 155 -18.59 12.34 5.25
N VAL A 156 -18.23 11.30 4.49
CA VAL A 156 -18.49 9.89 4.86
C VAL A 156 -17.18 9.16 5.13
N VAL A 157 -16.13 9.50 4.39
CA VAL A 157 -14.84 8.83 4.44
C VAL A 157 -13.76 9.79 4.92
N ARG A 158 -13.02 9.38 5.94
CA ARG A 158 -11.85 10.12 6.44
C ARG A 158 -10.59 9.64 5.71
N PRO A 159 -9.97 10.46 4.86
CA PRO A 159 -8.73 10.10 4.18
C PRO A 159 -7.55 10.06 5.17
N LYS A 160 -6.61 9.13 4.94
CA LYS A 160 -5.35 9.01 5.68
C LYS A 160 -4.18 9.48 4.83
N THR A 161 -4.12 8.99 3.61
CA THR A 161 -2.99 9.15 2.69
C THR A 161 -3.50 9.20 1.25
N VAL A 162 -2.87 10.02 0.42
CA VAL A 162 -2.96 9.93 -1.03
C VAL A 162 -1.76 9.13 -1.53
N ARG A 163 -2.03 8.06 -2.26
CA ARG A 163 -1.04 7.22 -2.92
C ARG A 163 -1.06 7.53 -4.40
N VAL A 164 0.09 7.86 -4.96
CA VAL A 164 0.28 8.00 -6.40
C VAL A 164 1.22 6.90 -6.85
N THR A 165 0.80 6.15 -7.85
CA THR A 165 1.62 5.12 -8.51
C THR A 165 1.72 5.44 -9.99
N GLY A 166 2.88 5.20 -10.57
CA GLY A 166 3.08 5.27 -12.02
C GLY A 166 4.34 4.51 -12.40
N LYS A 167 4.62 4.40 -13.69
CA LYS A 167 5.84 3.80 -14.23
C LYS A 167 6.61 4.83 -15.04
N ASP A 168 7.93 4.81 -14.95
CA ASP A 168 8.76 5.58 -15.87
C ASP A 168 8.85 4.89 -17.25
N LEU A 169 9.57 5.51 -18.19
CA LEU A 169 9.81 4.94 -19.51
C LEU A 169 10.69 3.66 -19.50
N ASN A 170 11.34 3.36 -18.37
CA ASN A 170 12.12 2.14 -18.16
C ASN A 170 11.30 1.04 -17.48
N ASN A 171 9.98 1.23 -17.32
CA ASN A 171 9.06 0.35 -16.59
C ASN A 171 9.36 0.20 -15.09
N LYS A 172 10.13 1.13 -14.50
CA LYS A 172 10.35 1.21 -13.06
C LYS A 172 9.13 1.84 -12.41
N THR A 173 8.52 1.13 -11.47
CA THR A 173 7.41 1.65 -10.68
C THR A 173 7.90 2.75 -9.72
N VAL A 174 7.28 3.91 -9.82
CA VAL A 174 7.42 5.02 -8.88
C VAL A 174 6.14 5.07 -8.06
N GLN A 175 6.29 4.99 -6.73
CA GLN A 175 5.18 5.08 -5.80
C GLN A 175 5.49 6.12 -4.72
N VAL A 176 4.51 6.98 -4.45
CA VAL A 176 4.56 8.00 -3.42
C VAL A 176 3.30 7.95 -2.58
N ASP A 177 3.47 7.84 -1.26
CA ASP A 177 2.39 7.96 -0.29
C ASP A 177 2.56 9.29 0.45
N VAL A 178 1.59 10.19 0.32
CA VAL A 178 1.57 11.51 0.97
C VAL A 178 0.44 11.56 2.00
N PRO A 179 0.71 11.86 3.28
CA PRO A 179 -0.33 12.04 4.29
C PRO A 179 -1.33 13.12 3.87
N TRP A 180 -2.61 12.86 4.10
CA TRP A 180 -3.67 13.84 3.87
C TRP A 180 -3.51 15.03 4.83
N LYS A 181 -3.59 16.25 4.32
CA LYS A 181 -3.51 17.50 5.10
C LYS A 181 -4.78 18.32 4.94
#